data_AF-A0A1G2ZZB1-F1
#
_entry.id   AF-A0A1G2ZZB1-F1
#
_cell.length_a   1.000
_cell.length_b   1.000
_cell.length_c   1.000
_cell.angle_alpha   90.00
_cell.angle_beta   90.00
_cell.angle_gamma   90.00
#
_symmetry.space_group_name_H-M   'P 1'
#
loop_
_entity.id
_entity.type
_entity.pdbx_description
1 polymer ?
#
loop_
_entity_poly.entity_id
_entity_poly.type
_entity_poly.pdbx_seq_one_letter_code
_entity_poly.pdbx_strand_id
1 'polypeptide(L)'
;MHYRHFQNGLVALNPTDKEKSISISDGIPTRHLRDIFNEADLTLEKGAVAIPIPPRSGRVYLYKPSAEEGGRAKEPHILTVKTLPDLGKTRFELDGVPMMTYAGRWTTEYVKGTLYGTFTAKFDKPGWHTLKIVDDVKKEMMVANTYEDAYALNETKMPGATAEKRDPARLGKLMDPSEPTKFYDGKPYRFTGWEGVVASNERTIKVYVDGETTITARFQHE
;
A
#
# COMPACT_ATOMS: atom_id res chain seq x y z
N MET A 1 25.76 -4.77 -34.12
CA MET A 1 25.33 -5.17 -32.76
C MET A 1 25.09 -3.88 -32.03
N HIS A 2 23.89 -3.64 -31.53
CA HIS A 2 23.55 -2.37 -30.89
C HIS A 2 23.04 -2.65 -29.49
N TYR A 3 23.43 -1.83 -28.52
CA TYR A 3 22.87 -1.89 -27.18
C TYR A 3 22.71 -0.48 -26.62
N ARG A 4 21.80 -0.34 -25.66
CA ARG A 4 21.54 0.91 -24.95
C ARG A 4 21.15 0.63 -23.51
N HIS A 5 21.74 1.40 -22.60
CA HIS A 5 21.36 1.41 -21.19
C HIS A 5 20.14 2.31 -20.97
N PHE A 6 19.31 1.92 -20.01
CA PHE A 6 18.27 2.75 -19.42
C PHE A 6 18.34 2.60 -17.89
N GLN A 7 17.60 3.44 -17.17
CA GLN A 7 17.72 3.59 -15.70
C GLN A 7 17.72 2.25 -14.94
N ASN A 8 16.92 1.29 -15.38
CA ASN A 8 16.73 0.00 -14.69
C ASN A 8 17.12 -1.21 -15.55
N GLY A 9 17.87 -1.03 -16.63
CA GLY A 9 18.25 -2.16 -17.47
C GLY A 9 19.01 -1.82 -18.74
N LEU A 10 19.06 -2.81 -19.63
CA LEU A 10 19.78 -2.80 -20.88
C LEU A 10 18.91 -3.40 -21.98
N VAL A 11 18.86 -2.75 -23.14
CA VAL A 11 18.32 -3.34 -24.36
C VAL A 11 19.46 -3.62 -25.32
N ALA A 12 19.44 -4.79 -25.96
CA ALA A 12 20.41 -5.16 -26.96
C ALA A 12 19.73 -5.80 -28.18
N LEU A 13 20.24 -5.47 -29.36
CA LEU A 13 19.69 -5.85 -30.65
C LEU A 13 20.79 -6.45 -31.53
N ASN A 14 20.56 -7.68 -31.98
CA ASN A 14 21.35 -8.34 -33.01
C ASN A 14 20.58 -8.34 -34.34
N PRO A 15 20.84 -7.39 -35.26
CA PRO A 15 20.21 -7.39 -36.57
C PRO A 15 20.85 -8.38 -37.56
N THR A 16 21.89 -9.13 -37.16
CA THR A 16 22.65 -10.00 -38.07
C THR A 16 22.13 -11.43 -38.08
N ASP A 17 22.48 -12.18 -39.13
CA ASP A 17 22.09 -13.58 -39.33
C ASP A 17 22.94 -14.58 -38.51
N LYS A 18 23.88 -14.08 -37.70
CA LYS A 18 24.77 -14.88 -36.86
C LYS A 18 24.64 -14.44 -35.41
N GLU A 19 24.85 -15.36 -34.50
CA GLU A 19 24.91 -15.05 -33.07
C GLU A 19 26.06 -14.07 -32.80
N LYS A 20 25.80 -13.09 -31.94
CA LYS A 20 26.80 -12.12 -31.50
C LYS A 20 26.68 -11.88 -30.01
N SER A 21 27.83 -11.76 -29.36
CA SER A 21 27.88 -11.42 -27.94
C SER A 21 28.17 -9.95 -27.73
N ILE A 22 27.52 -9.36 -26.73
CA ILE A 22 27.86 -8.01 -26.24
C ILE A 22 28.81 -8.14 -25.06
N SER A 23 29.88 -7.35 -25.07
CA SER A 23 30.81 -7.24 -23.96
C SER A 23 30.49 -5.97 -23.19
N ILE A 24 30.08 -6.10 -21.93
CA ILE A 24 29.68 -4.96 -21.11
C ILE A 24 30.56 -4.94 -19.86
N SER A 25 31.52 -4.03 -19.83
CA SER A 25 32.36 -3.76 -18.67
C SER A 25 32.01 -2.46 -17.96
N ASP A 26 31.38 -1.51 -18.67
CA ASP A 26 31.26 -0.13 -18.21
C ASP A 26 29.79 0.25 -17.98
N GLY A 27 29.50 0.91 -16.84
CA GLY A 27 28.21 1.56 -16.60
C GLY A 27 27.04 0.66 -16.12
N ILE A 28 27.27 -0.60 -15.77
CA ILE A 28 26.23 -1.44 -15.15
C ILE A 28 26.26 -1.28 -13.61
N PRO A 29 25.14 -0.91 -12.96
CA PRO A 29 25.09 -0.71 -11.51
C PRO A 29 25.08 -2.02 -10.69
N THR A 30 24.98 -3.18 -11.35
CA THR A 30 24.85 -4.49 -10.71
C THR A 30 25.50 -5.59 -11.54
N ARG A 31 25.85 -6.70 -10.90
CA ARG A 31 26.30 -7.92 -11.57
C ARG A 31 25.16 -8.87 -11.91
N HIS A 32 23.94 -8.62 -11.47
CA HIS A 32 22.83 -9.54 -11.73
C HIS A 32 21.86 -8.91 -12.73
N LEU A 33 21.61 -9.63 -13.81
CA LEU A 33 20.65 -9.25 -14.84
C LEU A 33 19.52 -10.27 -14.89
N ARG A 34 18.31 -9.82 -15.14
CA ARG A 34 17.17 -10.68 -15.50
C ARG A 34 16.95 -10.58 -17.00
N ASP A 35 17.15 -11.69 -17.73
CA ASP A 35 16.67 -11.80 -19.11
C ASP A 35 15.16 -11.96 -19.09
N ILE A 36 14.43 -10.97 -19.62
CA ILE A 36 12.97 -10.98 -19.66
C ILE A 36 12.44 -11.99 -20.67
N PHE A 37 13.20 -12.28 -21.73
CA PHE A 37 12.75 -13.19 -22.77
C PHE A 37 12.84 -14.65 -22.34
N ASN A 38 13.97 -15.03 -21.73
CA ASN A 38 14.21 -16.40 -21.26
C ASN A 38 13.76 -16.65 -19.82
N GLU A 39 13.29 -15.60 -19.14
CA GLU A 39 12.98 -15.63 -17.70
C GLU A 39 14.14 -16.20 -16.85
N ALA A 40 15.37 -15.87 -17.24
CA ALA A 40 16.59 -16.40 -16.67
C ALA A 40 17.38 -15.31 -15.93
N ASP A 41 18.04 -15.71 -14.84
CA ASP A 41 18.97 -14.85 -14.11
C ASP A 41 20.39 -15.06 -14.63
N LEU A 42 21.05 -13.95 -14.95
CA LEU A 42 22.42 -13.92 -15.42
C LEU A 42 23.27 -13.21 -14.37
N THR A 43 24.30 -13.89 -13.88
CA THR A 43 25.32 -13.29 -13.01
C THR A 43 26.54 -12.97 -13.86
N LEU A 44 26.91 -11.69 -13.91
CA LEU A 44 28.08 -11.19 -14.60
C LEU A 44 29.31 -11.41 -13.70
N GLU A 45 30.27 -12.21 -14.18
CA GLU A 45 31.59 -12.33 -13.56
C GLU A 45 32.35 -11.00 -13.59
N LYS A 46 33.32 -10.80 -12.70
CA LYS A 46 34.17 -9.59 -12.69
C LYS A 46 34.92 -9.48 -14.03
N GLY A 47 34.48 -8.58 -14.90
CA GLY A 47 35.08 -8.34 -16.21
C GLY A 47 34.05 -8.09 -17.29
N ALA A 48 34.51 -8.00 -18.54
CA ALA A 48 33.67 -7.74 -19.68
C ALA A 48 32.89 -9.01 -20.07
N VAL A 49 31.70 -9.20 -19.52
CA VAL A 49 30.92 -10.42 -19.74
C VAL A 49 30.28 -10.40 -21.12
N ALA A 50 30.45 -11.52 -21.83
CA ALA A 50 29.90 -11.74 -23.16
C ALA A 50 28.48 -12.33 -23.06
N ILE A 51 27.45 -11.50 -23.28
CA ILE A 51 26.05 -11.98 -23.30
C ILE A 51 25.69 -12.37 -24.74
N PRO A 52 25.42 -13.65 -25.05
CA PRO A 52 25.08 -14.09 -26.40
C PRO A 52 23.67 -13.64 -26.78
N ILE A 53 23.53 -13.06 -27.97
CA ILE A 53 22.24 -12.61 -28.51
C ILE A 53 21.98 -13.31 -29.85
N PRO A 54 20.89 -14.09 -29.97
CA PRO A 54 20.59 -14.86 -31.17
C PRO A 54 20.45 -13.99 -32.43
N PRO A 55 20.61 -14.58 -33.63
CA PRO A 55 20.37 -13.89 -34.90
C PRO A 55 19.00 -13.20 -34.96
N ARG A 56 18.95 -12.04 -35.60
CA ARG A 56 17.70 -11.26 -35.84
C ARG A 56 16.82 -11.10 -34.59
N SER A 57 17.43 -10.87 -33.43
CA SER A 57 16.71 -10.82 -32.16
C SER A 57 17.07 -9.61 -31.30
N GLY A 58 16.10 -9.19 -30.50
CA GLY A 58 16.28 -8.22 -29.42
C GLY A 58 16.20 -8.92 -28.07
N ARG A 59 16.93 -8.40 -27.09
CA ARG A 59 16.91 -8.85 -25.69
C ARG A 59 16.79 -7.64 -24.78
N VAL A 60 16.01 -7.80 -23.71
CA VAL A 60 15.85 -6.81 -22.65
C VAL A 60 16.28 -7.46 -21.35
N TYR A 61 17.21 -6.80 -20.69
CA TYR A 61 17.75 -7.22 -19.42
C TYR A 61 17.40 -6.18 -18.35
N LEU A 62 16.85 -6.61 -17.21
CA LEU A 62 16.65 -5.74 -16.05
C LEU A 62 17.78 -5.90 -15.05
N TYR A 63 18.20 -4.79 -14.44
CA TYR A 63 19.16 -4.79 -13.35
C TYR A 63 18.50 -5.38 -12.09
N LYS A 64 19.05 -6.49 -11.59
CA LYS A 64 18.68 -7.05 -10.29
C LYS A 64 19.64 -6.54 -9.22
N PRO A 65 19.17 -6.15 -8.03
CA PRO A 65 20.07 -5.85 -6.93
C PRO A 65 20.91 -7.09 -6.59
N SER A 66 22.22 -6.93 -6.35
CA SER A 66 23.07 -8.06 -5.99
C SER A 66 22.70 -8.59 -4.62
N ALA A 67 22.23 -9.85 -4.59
CA ALA A 67 21.88 -10.54 -3.35
C ALA A 67 23.11 -11.09 -2.60
N GLU A 68 24.33 -10.89 -3.10
CA GLU A 68 25.57 -11.38 -2.47
C GLU A 68 26.56 -10.25 -2.14
N GLU A 69 26.17 -9.44 -1.16
CA GLU A 69 27.04 -9.15 -0.02
C GLU A 69 26.21 -9.50 1.22
N GLY A 70 26.64 -10.53 1.96
CA GLY A 70 26.02 -10.99 3.19
C GLY A 70 26.12 -9.99 4.36
N GLY A 71 25.56 -8.80 4.20
CA GLY A 71 24.96 -8.10 5.32
C GLY A 71 23.54 -8.64 5.45
N ARG A 72 23.08 -8.95 6.67
CA ARG A 72 21.68 -9.23 7.02
C ARG A 72 20.75 -8.61 5.98
N ALA A 73 19.80 -9.37 5.43
CA ALA A 73 18.61 -8.76 4.81
C ALA A 73 18.23 -7.60 5.74
N LYS A 74 18.51 -6.35 5.34
CA LYS A 74 18.34 -5.22 6.25
C LYS A 74 16.88 -5.33 6.62
N GLU A 75 16.61 -5.63 7.89
CA GLU A 75 15.25 -5.79 8.38
C GLU A 75 14.50 -4.59 7.84
N PRO A 76 13.45 -4.81 7.03
CA PRO A 76 12.86 -3.71 6.31
C PRO A 76 12.40 -2.72 7.38
N HIS A 77 12.87 -1.48 7.27
CA HIS A 77 12.51 -0.42 8.21
C HIS A 77 11.06 -0.05 7.88
N ILE A 78 10.12 -0.73 8.52
CA ILE A 78 8.70 -0.64 8.24
C ILE A 78 8.04 0.02 9.43
N LEU A 79 7.37 1.14 9.19
CA LEU A 79 6.44 1.72 10.14
C LEU A 79 5.01 1.31 9.77
N THR A 80 4.36 0.56 10.65
CA THR A 80 2.93 0.28 10.56
C THR A 80 2.19 1.11 11.59
N VAL A 81 1.30 1.97 11.11
CA VAL A 81 0.40 2.75 11.97
C VAL A 81 -0.98 2.13 11.91
N LYS A 82 -1.55 1.87 13.08
CA LYS A 82 -2.92 1.33 13.24
C LYS A 82 -3.77 2.31 14.02
N THR A 83 -5.07 2.28 13.85
CA THR A 83 -6.02 2.96 14.72
C THR A 83 -6.71 1.96 15.63
N LEU A 84 -7.10 2.38 16.83
CA LEU A 84 -7.95 1.59 17.72
C LEU A 84 -9.13 2.45 18.20
N PRO A 85 -10.38 2.12 17.86
CA PRO A 85 -10.80 1.03 16.98
C PRO A 85 -10.29 1.19 15.54
N ASP A 86 -10.44 0.15 14.71
CA ASP A 86 -10.04 0.23 13.31
C ASP A 86 -10.93 1.26 12.56
N LEU A 87 -10.32 2.36 12.13
CA LEU A 87 -10.96 3.51 11.50
C LEU A 87 -10.33 3.74 10.13
N GLY A 88 -11.07 3.40 9.07
CA GLY A 88 -10.65 3.62 7.69
C GLY A 88 -10.68 5.10 7.28
N LYS A 89 -9.87 5.46 6.29
CA LYS A 89 -9.72 6.85 5.80
C LYS A 89 -9.34 7.85 6.89
N THR A 90 -8.57 7.43 7.88
CA THR A 90 -8.02 8.31 8.91
C THR A 90 -6.74 8.93 8.37
N ARG A 91 -6.66 10.27 8.40
CA ARG A 91 -5.53 11.03 7.85
C ARG A 91 -4.41 11.23 8.86
N PHE A 92 -3.20 10.99 8.38
CA PHE A 92 -1.95 11.20 9.09
C PHE A 92 -1.00 12.01 8.22
N GLU A 93 0.02 12.59 8.83
CA GLU A 93 1.13 13.25 8.18
C GLU A 93 2.41 12.58 8.68
N LEU A 94 3.20 12.02 7.76
CA LEU A 94 4.46 11.35 8.04
C LEU A 94 5.58 12.13 7.33
N ASP A 95 6.44 12.78 8.11
CA ASP A 95 7.51 13.65 7.60
C ASP A 95 7.00 14.72 6.61
N GLY A 96 5.81 15.27 6.88
CA GLY A 96 5.15 16.25 6.01
C GLY A 96 4.38 15.65 4.83
N VAL A 97 4.45 14.33 4.61
CA VAL A 97 3.73 13.64 3.54
C VAL A 97 2.37 13.15 4.05
N PRO A 98 1.26 13.46 3.36
CA PRO A 98 -0.06 12.98 3.77
C PRO A 98 -0.20 11.47 3.56
N MET A 99 -0.59 10.78 4.63
CA MET A 99 -0.86 9.34 4.66
C MET A 99 -2.32 9.09 5.06
N MET A 100 -2.86 7.94 4.68
CA MET A 100 -4.24 7.58 4.99
C MET A 100 -4.37 6.09 5.28
N THR A 101 -5.19 5.73 6.27
CA THR A 101 -5.48 4.32 6.56
C THR A 101 -6.36 3.68 5.49
N TYR A 102 -6.16 2.39 5.26
CA TYR A 102 -6.97 1.63 4.32
C TYR A 102 -8.45 1.68 4.69
N ALA A 103 -9.25 1.86 3.66
CA ALA A 103 -10.67 2.19 3.74
C ALA A 103 -11.58 1.02 3.36
N GLY A 104 -11.06 -0.21 3.35
CA GLY A 104 -11.78 -1.37 2.79
C GLY A 104 -12.06 -1.21 1.30
N ARG A 105 -12.95 -2.05 0.77
CA ARG A 105 -13.40 -1.99 -0.63
C ARG A 105 -14.89 -2.30 -0.75
N TRP A 106 -15.52 -1.71 -1.75
CA TRP A 106 -16.89 -1.98 -2.13
C TRP A 106 -16.95 -3.10 -3.16
N THR A 107 -17.77 -4.12 -2.89
CA THR A 107 -18.24 -5.10 -3.87
C THR A 107 -19.77 -5.03 -3.91
N THR A 108 -20.49 -6.14 -3.85
CA THR A 108 -21.93 -6.19 -3.53
C THR A 108 -22.21 -5.86 -2.06
N GLU A 109 -21.19 -5.98 -1.21
CA GLU A 109 -21.19 -5.60 0.20
C GLU A 109 -19.88 -4.86 0.52
N TYR A 110 -19.83 -4.17 1.66
CA TYR A 110 -18.61 -3.49 2.06
C TYR A 110 -17.70 -4.40 2.88
N VAL A 111 -16.48 -4.58 2.40
CA VAL A 111 -15.49 -5.45 3.05
C VAL A 111 -14.36 -4.59 3.60
N LYS A 112 -14.26 -4.52 4.94
CA LYS A 112 -13.19 -3.79 5.66
C LYS A 112 -11.80 -4.33 5.30
N GLY A 113 -11.64 -5.64 5.14
CA GLY A 113 -10.35 -6.28 4.81
C GLY A 113 -9.36 -6.28 5.98
N THR A 114 -8.26 -7.02 5.84
CA THR A 114 -7.28 -7.25 6.93
C THR A 114 -6.44 -6.02 7.30
N LEU A 115 -6.35 -5.04 6.40
CA LEU A 115 -5.58 -3.82 6.60
C LEU A 115 -6.44 -2.61 7.02
N TYR A 116 -7.75 -2.80 7.23
CA TYR A 116 -8.65 -1.71 7.63
C TYR A 116 -8.10 -0.94 8.84
N GLY A 117 -8.13 0.39 8.78
CA GLY A 117 -7.61 1.21 9.89
C GLY A 117 -6.09 1.21 10.02
N THR A 118 -5.36 0.64 9.07
CA THR A 118 -3.89 0.63 9.08
C THR A 118 -3.32 1.38 7.88
N PHE A 119 -2.09 1.88 7.99
CA PHE A 119 -1.25 2.21 6.84
C PHE A 119 0.19 1.78 7.14
N THR A 120 0.97 1.59 6.08
CA THR A 120 2.35 1.12 6.18
C THR A 120 3.28 2.00 5.36
N ALA A 121 4.38 2.42 5.95
CA ALA A 121 5.47 3.14 5.29
C ALA A 121 6.76 2.31 5.37
N LYS A 122 7.55 2.32 4.29
CA LYS A 122 8.84 1.61 4.21
C LYS A 122 9.96 2.62 4.01
N PHE A 123 11.09 2.39 4.66
CA PHE A 123 12.26 3.27 4.60
C PHE A 123 13.52 2.48 4.21
N ASP A 124 14.41 3.15 3.47
CA ASP A 124 15.68 2.55 3.00
C ASP A 124 16.75 2.50 4.10
N LYS A 125 16.63 3.35 5.11
CA LYS A 125 17.59 3.53 6.21
C LYS A 125 16.84 3.72 7.53
N PRO A 126 17.45 3.32 8.66
CA PRO A 126 16.88 3.59 9.96
C PRO A 126 16.92 5.09 10.24
N GLY A 127 15.91 5.62 10.95
CA GLY A 127 15.82 7.06 11.17
C GLY A 127 14.70 7.50 12.08
N TRP A 128 14.78 8.77 12.49
CA TRP A 128 13.70 9.46 13.19
C TRP A 128 12.68 9.98 12.18
N HIS A 129 11.42 9.61 12.41
CA HIS A 129 10.29 10.04 11.61
C HIS A 129 9.30 10.81 12.48
N THR A 130 8.72 11.87 11.95
CA THR A 130 7.70 12.66 12.63
C THR A 130 6.33 12.21 12.14
N LEU A 131 5.52 11.68 13.05
CA LEU A 131 4.15 11.27 12.77
C LEU A 131 3.19 12.23 13.44
N LYS A 132 2.20 12.71 12.69
CA LYS A 132 1.18 13.62 13.16
C LYS A 132 -0.20 13.14 12.74
N ILE A 133 -1.14 13.13 13.68
CA ILE A 133 -2.54 12.91 13.36
C ILE A 133 -3.17 14.19 12.84
N VAL A 134 -3.85 14.09 11.69
CA VAL A 134 -4.56 15.22 11.07
C VAL A 134 -6.04 15.19 11.47
N ASP A 135 -6.65 14.01 11.43
CA ASP A 135 -8.05 13.80 11.85
C ASP A 135 -8.11 13.49 13.36
N ASP A 136 -8.01 14.53 14.20
CA ASP A 136 -8.11 14.41 15.67
C ASP A 136 -9.52 14.06 16.15
N VAL A 137 -10.54 14.41 15.36
CA VAL A 137 -11.92 13.96 15.52
C VAL A 137 -12.33 13.24 14.24
N LYS A 138 -12.68 11.97 14.37
CA LYS A 138 -13.03 11.08 13.26
C LYS A 138 -14.39 10.47 13.48
N LYS A 139 -15.32 10.70 12.56
CA LYS A 139 -16.59 9.96 12.54
C LYS A 139 -16.38 8.58 11.95
N GLU A 140 -17.01 7.57 12.54
CA GLU A 140 -17.03 6.24 11.95
C GLU A 140 -17.64 6.31 10.55
N MET A 141 -17.03 5.63 9.58
CA MET A 141 -17.77 5.33 8.37
C MET A 141 -18.83 4.30 8.74
N MET A 142 -20.08 4.76 8.90
CA MET A 142 -21.24 3.90 8.91
C MET A 142 -21.35 3.28 7.53
N VAL A 143 -20.76 2.09 7.37
CA VAL A 143 -20.93 1.31 6.15
C VAL A 143 -21.83 0.15 6.48
N ALA A 144 -22.98 0.11 5.81
CA ALA A 144 -23.89 -1.01 5.91
C ALA A 144 -23.17 -2.30 5.53
N ASN A 145 -23.28 -3.31 6.39
CA ASN A 145 -22.61 -4.60 6.16
C ASN A 145 -23.23 -5.33 4.96
N THR A 146 -24.48 -5.05 4.60
CA THR A 146 -25.17 -5.59 3.43
C THR A 146 -26.01 -4.51 2.73
N TYR A 147 -26.40 -4.75 1.47
CA TYR A 147 -27.34 -3.89 0.75
C TYR A 147 -28.68 -3.77 1.51
N GLU A 148 -29.15 -4.84 2.14
CA GLU A 148 -30.38 -4.84 2.95
C GLU A 148 -30.25 -4.03 4.25
N ASP A 149 -29.08 -4.06 4.89
CA ASP A 149 -28.77 -3.20 6.05
C ASP A 149 -28.69 -1.73 5.66
N ALA A 150 -28.27 -1.42 4.43
CA ALA A 150 -28.27 -0.05 3.90
C ALA A 150 -29.70 0.50 3.76
N TYR A 151 -30.67 -0.37 3.43
CA TYR A 151 -32.10 0.00 3.45
C TYR A 151 -32.64 0.11 4.88
N ALA A 152 -32.26 -0.80 5.80
CA ALA A 152 -32.67 -0.71 7.19
C ALA A 152 -32.16 0.57 7.89
N LEU A 153 -30.92 1.00 7.56
CA LEU A 153 -30.32 2.27 8.01
C LEU A 153 -31.11 3.51 7.54
N ASN A 154 -31.76 3.44 6.38
CA ASN A 154 -32.61 4.53 5.89
C ASN A 154 -34.00 4.54 6.53
N GLU A 155 -34.56 3.37 6.88
CA GLU A 155 -35.90 3.28 7.47
C GLU A 155 -35.91 3.46 9.00
N THR A 156 -34.82 3.13 9.71
CA THR A 156 -34.79 3.15 11.18
C THR A 156 -33.75 4.13 11.72
N LYS A 157 -34.22 5.28 12.20
CA LYS A 157 -33.42 6.32 12.88
C LYS A 157 -32.91 5.88 14.28
N MET A 158 -32.17 4.76 14.36
CA MET A 158 -31.44 4.15 15.51
C MET A 158 -32.25 3.87 16.81
N PRO A 159 -31.76 3.09 17.81
CA PRO A 159 -30.91 1.88 17.82
C PRO A 159 -31.65 0.65 18.40
N GLY A 160 -31.21 -0.57 18.07
CA GLY A 160 -31.78 -1.83 18.59
C GLY A 160 -32.71 -2.52 17.59
N ALA A 161 -32.23 -3.62 17.02
CA ALA A 161 -32.93 -4.38 15.99
C ALA A 161 -34.29 -4.90 16.48
N THR A 162 -35.30 -4.83 15.61
CA THR A 162 -36.14 -5.97 15.22
C THR A 162 -37.19 -5.47 14.23
N ALA A 163 -37.21 -6.04 13.01
CA ALA A 163 -38.37 -5.92 12.14
C ALA A 163 -38.71 -7.32 11.62
N GLU A 164 -39.56 -8.02 12.36
CA GLU A 164 -40.24 -9.21 11.88
C GLU A 164 -41.30 -8.79 10.86
N LYS A 165 -41.26 -9.43 9.67
CA LYS A 165 -42.20 -9.36 8.54
C LYS A 165 -42.05 -8.17 7.57
N ARG A 166 -41.54 -8.49 6.37
CA ARG A 166 -41.55 -7.64 5.18
C ARG A 166 -42.74 -7.98 4.28
N ASP A 167 -43.39 -6.95 3.74
CA ASP A 167 -44.35 -7.05 2.62
C ASP A 167 -43.58 -6.87 1.29
N PRO A 168 -43.60 -7.88 0.38
CA PRO A 168 -42.83 -7.85 -0.87
C PRO A 168 -43.38 -6.87 -1.93
N ALA A 169 -44.52 -6.21 -1.71
CA ALA A 169 -45.14 -5.32 -2.70
C ALA A 169 -44.59 -3.87 -2.72
N ARG A 170 -43.63 -3.51 -1.85
CA ARG A 170 -42.95 -2.19 -1.87
C ARG A 170 -41.76 -2.11 -2.83
N LEU A 171 -41.78 -2.92 -3.89
CA LEU A 171 -40.81 -2.91 -4.98
C LEU A 171 -41.02 -1.66 -5.87
N GLY A 172 -40.67 -0.47 -5.35
CA GLY A 172 -40.96 0.78 -6.04
C GLY A 172 -40.43 2.02 -5.34
N LYS A 173 -39.13 2.06 -5.01
CA LYS A 173 -38.34 3.27 -4.68
C LYS A 173 -36.84 3.00 -4.82
N LEU A 174 -36.47 2.26 -5.86
CA LEU A 174 -35.05 2.13 -6.22
C LEU A 174 -34.58 3.51 -6.71
N MET A 175 -33.74 4.16 -5.91
CA MET A 175 -33.06 5.43 -6.13
C MET A 175 -33.93 6.69 -6.01
N ASP A 176 -33.87 7.37 -4.86
CA ASP A 176 -34.07 8.82 -4.81
C ASP A 176 -32.75 9.50 -5.24
N PRO A 177 -32.66 10.09 -6.44
CA PRO A 177 -31.43 10.70 -6.96
C PRO A 177 -31.10 12.05 -6.31
N SER A 178 -31.95 12.54 -5.40
CA SER A 178 -31.89 13.92 -4.86
C SER A 178 -30.92 14.08 -3.69
N GLU A 179 -30.62 13.01 -2.94
CA GLU A 179 -29.72 13.06 -1.77
C GLU A 179 -28.62 11.97 -1.75
N PRO A 180 -27.87 11.73 -2.84
CA PRO A 180 -26.77 10.74 -2.86
C PRO A 180 -25.58 11.10 -1.96
N THR A 181 -25.61 12.25 -1.29
CA THR A 181 -24.51 12.81 -0.49
C THR A 181 -24.70 12.72 1.02
N LYS A 182 -25.84 12.23 1.52
CA LYS A 182 -26.15 12.30 2.95
C LYS A 182 -25.80 10.99 3.66
N PHE A 183 -24.55 10.89 4.11
CA PHE A 183 -24.11 9.81 5.00
C PHE A 183 -24.66 10.05 6.41
N TYR A 184 -25.29 9.03 7.00
CA TYR A 184 -25.69 9.06 8.41
C TYR A 184 -24.44 9.08 9.32
N ASP A 185 -24.39 10.05 10.22
CA ASP A 185 -23.27 10.29 11.14
C ASP A 185 -23.34 9.34 12.34
N GLY A 186 -22.34 8.47 12.50
CA GLY A 186 -22.07 7.79 13.78
C GLY A 186 -21.48 8.76 14.81
N LYS A 187 -21.52 8.40 16.11
CA LYS A 187 -20.89 9.20 17.17
C LYS A 187 -19.41 9.42 16.84
N PRO A 188 -18.90 10.66 16.94
CA PRO A 188 -17.52 10.94 16.62
C PRO A 188 -16.59 10.21 17.60
N TYR A 189 -15.47 9.74 17.07
CA TYR A 189 -14.33 9.31 17.86
C TYR A 189 -13.34 10.47 17.97
N ARG A 190 -12.80 10.68 19.16
CA ARG A 190 -11.72 11.63 19.42
C ARG A 190 -10.42 10.89 19.68
N PHE A 191 -9.35 11.36 19.08
CA PHE A 191 -8.01 10.89 19.35
C PHE A 191 -7.64 11.16 20.82
N THR A 192 -7.19 10.13 21.52
CA THR A 192 -6.83 10.22 22.95
C THR A 192 -5.34 10.08 23.19
N GLY A 193 -4.61 9.43 22.28
CA GLY A 193 -3.17 9.28 22.38
C GLY A 193 -2.62 8.16 21.50
N TRP A 194 -1.30 8.06 21.50
CA TRP A 194 -0.51 7.02 20.88
C TRP A 194 -0.17 5.93 21.89
N GLU A 195 -0.05 4.70 21.40
CA GLU A 195 0.41 3.54 22.15
C GLU A 195 1.35 2.70 21.28
N GLY A 196 2.29 2.00 21.91
CA GLY A 196 3.22 1.08 21.27
C GLY A 196 4.65 1.48 21.59
N VAL A 197 5.48 1.62 20.55
CA VAL A 197 6.86 2.09 20.69
C VAL A 197 6.99 3.48 21.34
N VAL A 198 5.97 4.33 21.15
CA VAL A 198 5.86 5.65 21.78
C VAL A 198 4.46 5.78 22.35
N ALA A 199 4.37 6.14 23.63
CA ALA A 199 3.13 6.49 24.30
C ALA A 199 3.09 8.00 24.55
N SER A 200 2.08 8.68 24.03
CA SER A 200 1.92 10.14 24.17
C SER A 200 0.50 10.56 23.86
N ASN A 201 -0.01 11.60 24.51
CA ASN A 201 -1.31 12.20 24.18
C ASN A 201 -1.18 13.36 23.19
N GLU A 202 0.05 13.68 22.77
CA GLU A 202 0.32 14.73 21.79
C GLU A 202 -0.10 14.31 20.39
N ARG A 203 -0.59 15.25 19.59
CA ARG A 203 -0.98 14.99 18.19
C ARG A 203 0.21 14.66 17.30
N THR A 204 1.40 15.10 17.67
CA THR A 204 2.63 14.91 16.92
C THR A 204 3.64 14.19 17.79
N ILE A 205 4.26 13.15 17.25
CA ILE A 205 5.25 12.34 17.94
C ILE A 205 6.43 12.08 17.00
N LYS A 206 7.57 11.75 17.60
CA LYS A 206 8.75 11.26 16.88
C LYS A 206 8.93 9.78 17.16
N VAL A 207 9.11 8.99 16.11
CA VAL A 207 9.32 7.55 16.18
C VAL A 207 10.64 7.23 15.52
N TYR A 208 11.50 6.49 16.21
CA TYR A 208 12.70 5.93 15.61
C TYR A 208 12.35 4.58 14.99
N VAL A 209 12.65 4.41 13.71
CA VAL A 209 12.35 3.18 12.96
C VAL A 209 13.68 2.58 12.54
N ASP A 210 14.07 1.46 13.14
CA ASP A 210 15.25 0.68 12.78
C ASP A 210 14.95 -0.77 12.38
N GLY A 211 13.69 -1.17 12.46
CA GLY A 211 13.16 -2.43 11.97
C GLY A 211 11.63 -2.34 11.82
N GLU A 212 10.94 -3.48 11.91
CA GLU A 212 9.47 -3.50 11.91
C GLU A 212 8.93 -2.86 13.20
N THR A 213 8.32 -1.69 13.04
CA THR A 213 7.80 -0.86 14.12
C THR A 213 6.30 -0.71 13.96
N THR A 214 5.53 -1.02 15.02
CA THR A 214 4.09 -0.79 15.05
C THR A 214 3.74 0.26 16.08
N ILE A 215 2.87 1.19 15.69
CA ILE A 215 2.30 2.19 16.58
C ILE A 215 0.80 2.29 16.38
N THR A 216 0.07 2.54 17.48
CA THR A 216 -1.38 2.57 17.50
C THR A 216 -1.87 3.95 17.91
N ALA A 217 -2.69 4.58 17.08
CA ALA A 217 -3.46 5.77 17.42
C ALA A 217 -4.76 5.35 18.11
N ARG A 218 -4.95 5.75 19.37
CA ARG A 218 -6.15 5.45 20.15
C ARG A 218 -7.21 6.52 19.97
N PHE A 219 -8.43 6.04 19.87
CA PHE A 219 -9.63 6.81 19.68
C PHE A 219 -10.70 6.34 20.66
N GLN A 220 -11.47 7.27 21.21
CA GLN A 220 -12.62 6.97 22.08
C GLN A 220 -13.83 7.75 21.61
N HIS A 221 -15.02 7.19 21.80
CA HIS A 221 -16.26 7.93 21.57
C HIS A 221 -16.32 9.15 22.48
N GLU A 222 -16.85 10.25 21.94
CA GLU A 222 -17.39 11.34 22.77
C GLU A 222 -18.69 10.93 23.48
#